data_AF-A0A520YZT6-F1
#
_entry.id   AF-A0A520YZT6-F1
#
_cell.length_a   1.000
_cell.length_b   1.000
_cell.length_c   1.000
_cell.angle_alpha   90.00
_cell.angle_beta   90.00
_cell.angle_gamma   90.00
#
_symmetry.space_group_name_H-M   'P 1'
#
loop_
_entity.id
_entity.type
_entity.pdbx_description
1 polymer ?
#
loop_
_entity_poly.entity_id
_entity_poly.type
_entity_poly.pdbx_seq_one_letter_code
_entity_poly.pdbx_strand_id
1 'polypeptide(L)'
;MVTKVDGENINFHALLESIRNTFGNTCVPLNLPVGTGHDFRDVVNLLALPSPLPDGVAGDAHARHDALIETIVSADDALMEQYLGGKELGSAALQPCFVRAVAGGSVIPVLCCSNEIYG
;
A
#
# COMPACT_ATOMS: atom_id res chain seq x y z
N MET A 1 -7.02 3.29 -8.64
CA MET A 1 -6.15 2.28 -9.27
C MET A 1 -5.25 2.99 -10.27
N VAL A 2 -3.94 2.71 -10.20
CA VAL A 2 -2.90 3.24 -11.09
C VAL A 2 -2.52 2.11 -12.05
N THR A 3 -2.68 2.34 -13.35
CA THR A 3 -2.32 1.40 -14.41
C THR A 3 -1.09 1.88 -15.16
N LYS A 4 -0.53 1.02 -16.02
CA LYS A 4 0.63 1.28 -16.88
C LYS A 4 1.95 1.51 -16.12
N VAL A 5 2.11 0.94 -14.91
CA VAL A 5 3.33 1.13 -14.07
C VAL A 5 4.62 0.60 -14.73
N ASP A 6 4.47 -0.17 -15.80
CA ASP A 6 5.45 -0.64 -16.79
C ASP A 6 5.95 0.44 -17.78
N GLY A 7 5.44 1.67 -17.73
CA GLY A 7 5.92 2.76 -18.61
C GLY A 7 7.35 3.20 -18.31
N GLU A 8 8.14 3.49 -19.35
CA GLU A 8 9.59 3.80 -19.27
C GLU A 8 9.96 4.98 -18.34
N ASN A 9 9.03 5.89 -18.03
CA ASN A 9 9.29 7.11 -17.24
C ASN A 9 8.50 7.17 -15.92
N ILE A 10 8.09 6.03 -15.36
CA ILE A 10 7.31 6.04 -14.13
C ILE A 10 8.19 6.11 -12.90
N ASN A 11 8.11 7.25 -12.23
CA ASN A 11 8.53 7.39 -10.84
C ASN A 11 7.32 7.16 -9.94
N PHE A 12 7.15 5.93 -9.46
CA PHE A 12 6.01 5.54 -8.63
C PHE A 12 5.90 6.38 -7.35
N HIS A 13 7.04 6.74 -6.75
CA HIS A 13 7.07 7.58 -5.54
C HIS A 13 6.49 8.98 -5.81
N ALA A 14 6.99 9.66 -6.85
CA ALA A 14 6.51 10.98 -7.23
C ALA A 14 5.03 10.96 -7.63
N LEU A 15 4.58 9.89 -8.29
CA LEU A 15 3.17 9.70 -8.61
C LEU A 15 2.31 9.55 -7.36
N LEU A 16 2.74 8.73 -6.40
CA LEU A 16 2.02 8.54 -5.14
C LEU A 16 1.95 9.85 -4.33
N GLU A 17 3.03 10.64 -4.31
CA GLU A 17 3.03 11.97 -3.69
C GLU A 17 2.05 12.93 -4.39
N SER A 18 2.04 12.95 -5.72
CA SER A 18 1.10 13.76 -6.49
C SER A 18 -0.36 13.38 -6.19
N ILE A 19 -0.65 12.09 -6.08
CA ILE A 19 -1.99 11.59 -5.70
C ILE A 19 -2.36 12.10 -4.31
N ARG A 20 -1.47 11.94 -3.33
CA ARG A 20 -1.72 12.39 -1.95
C ARG A 20 -1.88 13.90 -1.83
N ASN A 21 -1.08 14.68 -2.57
CA ASN A 21 -1.20 16.14 -2.60
C ASN A 21 -2.52 16.61 -3.22
N THR A 22 -3.08 15.83 -4.16
CA THR A 22 -4.31 16.19 -4.87
C THR A 22 -5.57 15.72 -4.11
N PHE A 23 -5.54 14.51 -3.58
CA PHE A 23 -6.71 13.81 -3.04
C PHE A 23 -6.68 13.62 -1.53
N GLY A 24 -5.55 13.91 -0.89
CA GLY A 24 -5.36 13.84 0.56
C GLY A 24 -4.55 12.63 1.03
N ASN A 25 -4.17 12.67 2.30
CA ASN A 25 -3.30 11.68 2.92
C ASN A 25 -3.97 10.31 3.16
N THR A 26 -5.30 10.23 3.03
CA THR A 26 -6.05 8.97 3.10
C THR A 26 -5.80 8.08 1.88
N CYS A 27 -5.24 8.63 0.80
CA CYS A 27 -4.72 7.85 -0.34
C CYS A 27 -3.43 7.11 0.04
N VAL A 28 -3.57 5.84 0.40
CA VAL A 28 -2.47 4.99 0.86
C VAL A 28 -2.22 3.84 -0.11
N PRO A 29 -0.96 3.49 -0.42
CA PRO A 29 -0.67 2.36 -1.28
C PRO A 29 -1.08 1.05 -0.59
N LEU A 30 -1.77 0.18 -1.33
CA LEU A 30 -2.07 -1.19 -0.88
C LEU A 30 -1.01 -2.18 -1.37
N ASN A 31 -0.34 -1.86 -2.47
CA ASN A 31 0.76 -2.62 -3.02
C ASN A 31 1.86 -1.70 -3.57
N LEU A 32 3.06 -2.23 -3.70
CA LEU A 32 4.19 -1.57 -4.36
C LEU A 32 4.66 -2.40 -5.54
N PRO A 33 5.08 -1.77 -6.65
CA PRO A 33 5.65 -2.51 -7.77
C PRO A 33 7.05 -3.03 -7.42
N VAL A 34 7.39 -4.19 -7.95
CA VAL A 34 8.74 -4.75 -7.97
C VAL A 34 9.33 -4.48 -9.35
N GLY A 35 10.32 -3.60 -9.39
CA GLY A 35 10.78 -2.96 -10.61
C GLY A 35 9.78 -1.93 -11.15
N THR A 36 10.20 -1.18 -12.17
CA THR A 36 9.37 -0.19 -12.89
C THR A 36 9.81 -0.17 -14.34
N GLY A 37 8.96 0.32 -15.25
CA GLY A 37 9.33 0.30 -16.67
C GLY A 37 9.45 -1.13 -17.20
N HIS A 38 10.50 -1.40 -17.99
CA HIS A 38 10.81 -2.73 -18.51
C HIS A 38 11.22 -3.76 -17.44
N ASP A 39 11.61 -3.29 -16.24
CA ASP A 39 11.98 -4.16 -15.12
C ASP A 39 10.79 -4.55 -14.24
N PHE A 40 9.60 -4.01 -14.52
CA PHE A 40 8.39 -4.37 -13.79
C PHE A 40 8.10 -5.86 -13.96
N ARG A 41 7.99 -6.57 -12.84
CA ARG A 41 7.77 -8.02 -12.84
C ARG A 41 6.71 -8.51 -11.87
N ASP A 42 6.42 -7.75 -10.83
CA ASP A 42 5.48 -8.17 -9.79
C ASP A 42 5.00 -6.98 -8.94
N VAL A 43 4.09 -7.24 -8.00
CA VAL A 43 3.69 -6.32 -6.95
C VAL A 43 3.79 -7.00 -5.58
N VAL A 44 4.19 -6.23 -4.56
CA VAL A 44 4.22 -6.67 -3.16
C VAL A 44 3.00 -6.14 -2.43
N ASN A 45 2.28 -7.04 -1.76
CA ASN A 45 1.14 -6.69 -0.91
C ASN A 45 1.64 -6.05 0.40
N LEU A 46 1.26 -4.79 0.64
CA LEU A 46 1.63 -4.08 1.86
C LEU A 46 0.79 -4.48 3.07
N LEU A 47 -0.36 -5.12 2.91
CA LEU A 47 -1.17 -5.59 4.04
C LEU A 47 -0.66 -6.92 4.62
N ALA A 48 0.16 -7.63 3.83
CA ALA A 48 0.82 -8.89 4.19
C ALA A 48 2.22 -8.91 3.58
N LEU A 49 3.14 -8.13 4.16
CA LEU A 49 4.50 -8.00 3.65
C LEU A 49 5.21 -9.36 3.61
N PRO A 50 5.84 -9.73 2.48
CA PRO A 50 6.70 -10.91 2.42
C PRO A 50 7.99 -10.68 3.21
N SER A 51 8.52 -11.76 3.77
CA SER A 51 9.83 -11.80 4.40
C SER A 51 10.60 -13.03 3.90
N PRO A 52 11.72 -12.86 3.18
CA PRO A 52 12.35 -11.59 2.83
C PRO A 52 11.57 -10.79 1.78
N LEU A 53 11.80 -9.47 1.72
CA LEU A 53 11.31 -8.63 0.63
C LEU A 53 12.04 -8.96 -0.68
N PRO A 54 11.33 -9.00 -1.82
CA PRO A 54 11.98 -9.10 -3.13
C PRO A 54 12.91 -7.92 -3.40
N ASP A 55 14.02 -8.16 -4.09
CA ASP A 55 14.87 -7.09 -4.57
C ASP A 55 14.11 -6.22 -5.59
N GLY A 56 14.36 -4.91 -5.56
CA GLY A 56 13.77 -3.96 -6.50
C GLY A 56 12.35 -3.49 -6.16
N VAL A 57 11.84 -3.74 -4.95
CA VAL A 57 10.60 -3.10 -4.49
C VAL A 57 10.76 -1.58 -4.53
N ALA A 58 9.79 -0.88 -5.12
CA ALA A 58 9.85 0.56 -5.29
C ALA A 58 9.63 1.29 -3.95
N GLY A 59 10.71 1.86 -3.40
CA GLY A 59 10.69 2.65 -2.17
C GLY A 59 10.77 1.81 -0.90
N ASP A 60 10.41 2.41 0.23
CA ASP A 60 10.49 1.77 1.54
C ASP A 60 9.20 0.98 1.85
N ALA A 61 9.22 -0.33 1.60
CA ALA A 61 8.06 -1.18 1.81
C ALA A 61 7.62 -1.28 3.29
N HIS A 62 8.57 -1.25 4.22
CA HIS A 62 8.28 -1.32 5.65
C HIS A 62 7.61 -0.05 6.13
N ALA A 63 8.16 1.13 5.80
CA ALA A 63 7.55 2.40 6.15
C ALA A 63 6.14 2.56 5.53
N ARG A 64 5.94 2.05 4.31
CA ARG A 64 4.62 2.08 3.65
C ARG A 64 3.63 1.09 4.26
N HIS A 65 4.09 -0.08 4.71
CA HIS A 65 3.28 -1.00 5.50
C HIS A 65 2.83 -0.37 6.81
N ASP A 66 3.76 0.19 7.59
CA ASP A 66 3.45 0.82 8.88
C ASP A 66 2.42 1.95 8.71
N ALA A 67 2.61 2.83 7.72
CA ALA A 67 1.66 3.90 7.41
C ALA A 67 0.28 3.36 6.98
N LEU A 68 0.24 2.25 6.22
CA LEU A 68 -1.02 1.59 5.86
C LEU A 68 -1.72 1.04 7.11
N ILE A 69 -1.00 0.34 7.99
CA ILE A 69 -1.57 -0.23 9.21
C ILE A 69 -2.09 0.89 10.11
N GLU A 70 -1.31 1.94 10.34
CA GLU A 70 -1.70 3.11 11.13
C GLU A 70 -2.99 3.74 10.60
N THR A 71 -3.10 3.94 9.28
CA THR A 71 -4.31 4.52 8.67
C THR A 71 -5.52 3.59 8.75
N ILE A 72 -5.31 2.26 8.68
CA ILE A 72 -6.39 1.28 8.85
C ILE A 72 -6.94 1.36 10.27
N VAL A 73 -6.05 1.29 11.27
CA VAL A 73 -6.46 1.20 12.68
C VAL A 73 -6.89 2.55 13.25
N SER A 74 -6.59 3.68 12.60
CA SER A 74 -7.03 5.01 13.06
C SER A 74 -8.56 5.20 13.06
N ALA A 75 -9.30 4.29 12.43
CA ALA A 75 -10.76 4.28 12.47
C ALA A 75 -11.34 3.34 13.54
N ASP A 76 -10.50 2.69 14.37
CA ASP A 76 -10.90 1.75 15.41
C ASP A 76 -10.00 1.91 16.65
N ASP A 77 -10.51 2.64 17.65
CA ASP A 77 -9.77 3.01 18.86
C ASP A 77 -9.11 1.81 19.56
N ALA A 78 -9.80 0.66 19.61
CA ALA A 78 -9.29 -0.54 20.27
C ALA A 78 -8.13 -1.19 19.49
N LEU A 79 -8.12 -1.09 18.16
CA LEU A 79 -6.99 -1.53 17.34
C LEU A 79 -5.83 -0.53 17.39
N MET A 80 -6.13 0.78 17.40
CA MET A 80 -5.11 1.82 17.54
C MET A 80 -4.36 1.69 18.87
N GLU A 81 -5.06 1.47 19.98
CA GLU A 81 -4.43 1.22 21.29
C GLU A 81 -3.50 0.01 21.27
N GLN A 82 -3.92 -1.09 20.64
CA GLN A 82 -3.09 -2.29 20.50
C GLN A 82 -1.84 -2.02 19.64
N TYR A 83 -2.01 -1.30 18.52
CA TYR A 83 -0.91 -0.92 17.64
C TYR A 83 0.12 -0.04 18.35
N LEU A 84 -0.32 1.02 19.03
CA LEU A 84 0.55 1.92 19.82
C LEU A 84 1.20 1.21 21.01
N GLY A 85 0.55 0.19 21.55
CA GLY A 85 1.11 -0.71 22.57
C GLY A 85 2.17 -1.70 22.05
N GLY A 86 2.50 -1.66 20.75
CA GLY A 86 3.49 -2.53 20.12
C GLY A 86 3.00 -3.96 19.88
N LYS A 87 1.68 -4.20 19.93
CA LYS A 87 1.11 -5.52 19.63
C LYS A 87 1.11 -5.73 18.12
N GLU A 88 1.64 -6.87 17.69
CA GLU A 88 1.59 -7.28 16.29
C GLU A 88 0.15 -7.59 15.87
N LEU A 89 -0.33 -6.89 14.84
CA LEU A 89 -1.67 -7.06 14.29
C LEU A 89 -1.60 -7.92 13.04
N GLY A 90 -2.09 -9.16 13.14
CA GLY A 90 -2.17 -10.06 11.97
C GLY A 90 -3.18 -9.57 10.93
N SER A 91 -2.96 -9.95 9.67
CA SER A 91 -3.82 -9.59 8.52
C SER A 91 -5.30 -9.92 8.75
N ALA A 92 -5.60 -11.06 9.39
CA ALA A 92 -6.97 -11.47 9.71
C ALA A 92 -7.69 -10.49 10.67
N ALA A 93 -6.96 -9.86 11.59
CA ALA A 93 -7.51 -8.86 12.51
C ALA A 93 -7.73 -7.50 11.81
N LEU A 94 -6.85 -7.16 10.86
CA LEU A 94 -6.89 -5.90 10.12
C LEU A 94 -7.95 -5.90 9.02
N GLN A 95 -8.25 -7.04 8.41
CA GLN A 95 -9.12 -7.13 7.24
C GLN A 95 -10.55 -6.55 7.45
N PRO A 96 -11.26 -6.83 8.57
CA PRO A 96 -12.56 -6.20 8.82
C PRO A 96 -12.46 -4.70 9.07
N CYS A 97 -11.37 -4.24 9.69
CA CYS A 97 -11.11 -2.82 9.89
C CYS A 97 -10.84 -2.11 8.56
N PHE A 98 -10.00 -2.70 7.71
CA PHE A 98 -9.71 -2.19 6.37
C PHE A 98 -10.97 -2.03 5.53
N VAL A 99 -11.87 -3.03 5.49
CA VAL A 99 -13.13 -2.94 4.75
C VAL A 99 -13.99 -1.79 5.25
N ARG A 100 -14.10 -1.60 6.57
CA ARG A 100 -14.85 -0.48 7.16
C ARG A 100 -14.21 0.87 6.85
N ALA A 101 -12.88 0.97 6.95
CA ALA A 101 -12.13 2.19 6.67
C ALA A 101 -12.26 2.61 5.19
N VAL A 102 -12.22 1.64 4.27
CA VAL A 102 -12.47 1.89 2.85
C VAL A 102 -13.91 2.31 2.60
N ALA A 103 -14.89 1.61 3.17
CA ALA A 103 -16.30 1.95 3.02
C ALA A 103 -16.65 3.33 3.62
N GLY A 104 -15.96 3.74 4.68
CA GLY A 104 -16.11 5.05 5.33
C GLY A 104 -15.28 6.17 4.70
N GLY A 105 -14.39 5.87 3.74
CA GLY A 105 -13.53 6.86 3.08
C GLY A 105 -12.35 7.36 3.92
N SER A 106 -12.10 6.78 5.10
CA SER A 106 -10.91 7.09 5.89
C SER A 106 -9.63 6.45 5.31
N VAL A 107 -9.79 5.40 4.49
CA VAL A 107 -8.74 4.80 3.68
C VAL A 107 -9.18 4.79 2.22
N ILE A 108 -8.35 5.36 1.34
CA ILE A 108 -8.52 5.28 -0.11
C ILE A 108 -7.35 4.45 -0.65
N PRO A 109 -7.55 3.17 -0.97
CA PRO A 109 -6.46 2.29 -1.36
C PRO A 109 -5.99 2.60 -2.79
N VAL A 110 -4.69 2.83 -2.93
CA VAL A 110 -4.01 3.00 -4.20
C VAL A 110 -3.38 1.66 -4.57
N LEU A 111 -3.95 1.00 -5.58
CA LEU A 111 -3.34 -0.18 -6.19
C LEU A 111 -2.57 0.21 -7.45
N CYS A 112 -1.40 -0.38 -7.64
CA CYS A 112 -0.66 -0.39 -8.89
C CYS A 112 -0.83 -1.74 -9.60
N CYS A 113 -0.96 -1.67 -10.92
CA CYS A 113 -0.96 -2.82 -11.82
C CYS A 113 -0.23 -2.46 -13.13
N SER A 114 0.36 -3.45 -13.78
CA SER A 114 0.74 -3.37 -15.20
C SER A 114 -0.46 -3.71 -16.08
N ASN A 115 -0.47 -3.17 -17.31
CA ASN A 115 -1.46 -3.51 -18.33
C ASN A 115 -1.07 -4.76 -19.15
N GLU A 116 0.16 -5.25 -19.01
CA GLU A 116 0.58 -6.48 -19.69
C GLU A 116 0.11 -7.70 -18.92
N ILE A 117 -0.74 -8.50 -19.57
CA ILE A 117 -1.05 -9.85 -19.14
C ILE A 117 0.15 -10.69 -19.59
N TYR A 118 1.10 -10.94 -18.68
CA TYR A 118 2.03 -12.05 -18.89
C TYR A 118 1.19 -13.33 -18.84
N GLY A 119 1.02 -13.95 -20.01
CA GLY A 119 0.22 -15.16 -20.22
C GLY A 119 0.78 -16.39 -19.51
#